data_AF-F1LXL3-F1
#
_entry.id   AF-F1LXL3-F1
#
_cell.length_a   1.000
_cell.length_b   1.000
_cell.length_c   1.000
_cell.angle_alpha   90.00
_cell.angle_beta   90.00
_cell.angle_gamma   90.00
#
_symmetry.space_group_name_H-M   'P 1'
#
loop_
_entity.id
_entity.type
_entity.pdbx_description
1 polymer ?
#
loop_
_entity_poly.entity_id
_entity_poly.type
_entity_poly.pdbx_seq_one_letter_code
_entity_poly.pdbx_strand_id
1 'polypeptide(L)'
;VLKTLNISVFSDLKVLSNMKPASAFLLLISLACLFLSVDAVSQGGFQAFCNNYEKTLATDGKSCPKIHKPVCGTDGKTYQNRCEFCQTAMERSVGKLGFKHEGKC
;
A
#
# COMPACT_ATOMS: atom_id res chain seq x y z
N VAL A 1 -1.28 -26.79 3.74
CA VAL A 1 -0.92 -25.39 4.06
C VAL A 1 -0.49 -25.24 5.52
N LEU A 2 -1.36 -25.48 6.52
CA LEU A 2 -1.00 -25.37 7.95
C LEU A 2 0.20 -26.22 8.42
N LYS A 3 0.33 -27.49 7.99
CA LYS A 3 1.48 -28.35 8.35
C LYS A 3 2.79 -27.83 7.76
N THR A 4 2.74 -27.29 6.55
CA THR A 4 3.89 -26.70 5.84
C THR A 4 4.32 -25.39 6.51
N LEU A 5 3.37 -24.55 6.95
CA LEU A 5 3.65 -23.35 7.75
C LEU A 5 4.33 -23.66 9.10
N ASN A 6 3.89 -24.70 9.80
CA ASN A 6 4.50 -25.05 11.10
C ASN A 6 5.96 -25.51 10.97
N ILE A 7 6.32 -26.21 9.88
CA ILE A 7 7.71 -26.68 9.64
C ILE A 7 8.64 -25.51 9.27
N SER A 8 8.17 -24.55 8.47
CA SER A 8 8.96 -23.35 8.15
C SER A 8 9.21 -22.51 9.39
N VAL A 9 8.16 -22.23 10.18
CA VAL A 9 8.28 -21.46 11.44
C VAL A 9 9.21 -22.14 12.45
N PHE A 10 9.19 -23.47 12.56
CA PHE A 10 10.06 -24.20 13.49
C PHE A 10 11.55 -24.17 13.06
N SER A 11 11.82 -24.16 11.76
CA SER A 11 13.17 -24.05 11.21
C SER A 11 13.74 -22.64 11.45
N ASP A 12 12.92 -21.60 11.23
CA ASP A 12 13.28 -20.21 11.50
C ASP A 12 13.57 -19.96 12.99
N LEU A 13 12.80 -20.60 13.90
CA LEU A 13 13.01 -20.51 15.34
C LEU A 13 14.36 -21.12 15.79
N LYS A 14 14.80 -22.20 15.13
CA LYS A 14 16.07 -22.88 15.44
C LYS A 14 17.28 -22.14 14.88
N VAL A 15 17.11 -21.39 13.79
CA VAL A 15 18.10 -20.46 13.26
C VAL A 15 18.31 -19.29 14.22
N LEU A 16 17.23 -18.72 14.76
CA LEU A 16 17.29 -17.64 15.75
C LEU A 16 18.02 -18.05 17.05
N SER A 17 17.87 -19.30 17.51
CA SER A 17 18.50 -19.79 18.74
C SER A 17 20.02 -19.99 18.66
N ASN A 18 20.61 -20.08 17.47
CA ASN A 18 22.06 -20.30 17.28
C ASN A 18 22.83 -19.04 16.88
N MET A 19 22.13 -17.92 16.74
CA MET A 19 22.75 -16.66 16.36
C MET A 19 23.34 -15.96 17.58
N LYS A 20 24.59 -15.50 17.45
CA LYS A 20 25.20 -14.54 18.40
C LYS A 20 24.21 -13.38 18.62
N PRO A 21 24.03 -12.86 19.84
CA PRO A 21 23.00 -11.86 20.14
C PRO A 21 23.07 -10.67 19.16
N ALA A 22 24.27 -10.20 18.82
CA ALA A 22 24.48 -9.14 17.83
C ALA A 22 23.89 -9.47 16.43
N SER A 23 24.01 -10.72 15.96
CA SER A 23 23.46 -11.15 14.67
C SER A 23 21.93 -11.19 14.70
N ALA A 24 21.34 -11.63 15.82
CA ALA A 24 19.89 -11.62 16.00
C ALA A 24 19.35 -10.19 16.00
N PHE A 25 20.02 -9.25 16.68
CA PHE A 25 19.67 -7.83 16.63
C PHE A 25 19.78 -7.24 15.22
N LEU A 26 20.84 -7.56 14.47
CA LEU A 26 20.99 -7.09 13.09
C LEU A 26 19.91 -7.63 12.16
N LEU A 27 19.49 -8.90 12.31
CA LEU A 27 18.36 -9.45 11.55
C LEU A 27 17.05 -8.79 11.93
N LEU A 28 16.80 -8.54 13.22
CA LEU A 28 15.60 -7.84 13.67
C LEU A 28 15.55 -6.40 13.15
N ILE A 29 16.68 -5.69 13.17
CA ILE A 29 16.79 -4.34 12.60
C ILE A 29 16.55 -4.38 11.09
N SER A 30 17.18 -5.31 10.38
CA SER A 30 16.98 -5.50 8.94
C SER A 30 15.50 -5.77 8.60
N LEU A 31 14.87 -6.67 9.35
CA LEU A 31 13.46 -7.02 9.18
C LEU A 31 12.54 -5.82 9.51
N ALA A 32 12.83 -5.09 10.58
CA ALA A 32 12.12 -3.86 10.92
C ALA A 32 12.26 -2.81 9.80
N CYS A 33 13.46 -2.61 9.25
CA CYS A 33 13.70 -1.72 8.11
C CYS A 33 12.91 -2.14 6.86
N LEU A 34 12.81 -3.45 6.59
CA LEU A 34 12.00 -3.97 5.49
C LEU A 34 10.51 -3.67 5.71
N PHE A 35 9.97 -3.93 6.90
CA PHE A 35 8.58 -3.60 7.21
C PHE A 35 8.30 -2.09 7.07
N LEU A 36 9.16 -1.24 7.63
CA LEU A 36 9.02 0.23 7.54
C LEU A 36 9.06 0.75 6.09
N SER A 37 9.91 0.17 5.24
CA SER A 37 10.00 0.57 3.83
C SER A 37 8.78 0.13 3.02
N VAL A 38 8.15 -1.01 3.33
CA VAL A 38 6.91 -1.47 2.69
C VAL A 38 5.74 -0.54 2.99
N ASP A 39 5.58 -0.12 4.25
CA ASP A 39 4.52 0.83 4.65
C ASP A 39 4.69 2.18 3.94
N ALA A 40 5.93 2.69 3.88
CA ALA A 40 6.25 3.93 3.19
C ALA A 40 5.97 3.86 1.67
N VAL A 41 6.30 2.74 1.02
CA VAL A 41 6.02 2.54 -0.42
C VAL A 41 4.50 2.48 -0.68
N SER A 42 3.75 1.81 0.20
CA SER A 42 2.29 1.69 0.07
C SER A 42 1.58 3.05 0.14
N GLN A 43 1.98 3.90 1.08
CA GLN A 43 1.42 5.24 1.22
C GLN A 43 1.89 6.20 0.12
N GLY A 44 3.15 6.09 -0.29
CA GLY A 44 3.74 6.95 -1.32
C GLY A 44 3.07 6.81 -2.69
N GLY A 45 2.62 5.61 -3.05
CA GLY A 45 1.89 5.39 -4.31
C GLY A 45 0.57 6.17 -4.38
N PHE A 46 -0.18 6.22 -3.27
CA PHE A 46 -1.40 7.02 -3.19
C PHE A 46 -1.10 8.51 -3.34
N GLN A 47 -0.16 9.04 -2.54
CA GLN A 47 0.14 10.47 -2.55
C GLN A 47 0.70 10.92 -3.90
N ALA A 48 1.59 10.15 -4.53
CA ALA A 48 2.13 10.46 -5.85
C ALA A 48 1.03 10.50 -6.93
N PHE A 49 0.03 9.60 -6.84
CA PHE A 49 -1.07 9.54 -7.79
C PHE A 49 -2.08 10.69 -7.62
N CYS A 50 -2.37 11.07 -6.38
CA CYS A 50 -3.39 12.05 -6.04
C CYS A 50 -2.88 13.45 -5.69
N ASN A 51 -1.56 13.71 -5.76
CA ASN A 51 -0.94 14.98 -5.40
C ASN A 51 -1.62 16.21 -6.06
N ASN A 52 -2.05 16.07 -7.32
CA ASN A 52 -2.72 17.16 -8.06
C ASN A 52 -4.19 17.36 -7.67
N TYR A 53 -4.80 16.37 -7.02
CA TYR A 53 -6.22 16.35 -6.66
C TYR A 53 -6.46 16.76 -5.20
N GLU A 54 -5.46 16.59 -4.31
CA GLU A 54 -5.54 16.94 -2.89
C GLU A 54 -5.91 18.41 -2.66
N LYS A 55 -5.26 19.33 -3.37
CA LYS A 55 -5.56 20.77 -3.28
C LYS A 55 -6.84 21.14 -4.02
N THR A 56 -7.09 20.52 -5.17
CA THR A 56 -8.14 20.91 -6.11
C THR A 56 -9.54 20.50 -5.64
N LEU A 57 -9.68 19.35 -4.98
CA LEU A 57 -10.98 18.93 -4.44
C LEU A 57 -11.36 19.71 -3.18
N ALA A 58 -10.38 20.12 -2.38
CA ALA A 58 -10.63 20.88 -1.16
C ALA A 58 -11.05 22.34 -1.43
N THR A 59 -10.52 22.98 -2.48
CA THR A 59 -10.75 24.42 -2.70
C THR A 59 -11.98 24.78 -3.49
N ASP A 60 -12.43 23.93 -4.43
CA ASP A 60 -13.39 24.39 -5.43
C ASP A 60 -14.78 23.73 -5.35
N GLY A 61 -14.96 22.68 -4.53
CA GLY A 61 -16.18 21.86 -4.57
C GLY A 61 -16.47 21.30 -5.98
N LYS A 62 -15.47 21.30 -6.88
CA LYS A 62 -15.63 20.95 -8.29
C LYS A 62 -15.77 19.44 -8.42
N SER A 63 -16.92 19.04 -8.95
CA SER A 63 -17.17 17.69 -9.44
C SER A 63 -16.07 17.26 -10.41
N CYS A 64 -15.69 15.98 -10.37
CA CYS A 64 -14.70 15.43 -11.29
C CYS A 64 -15.13 15.59 -12.75
N PRO A 65 -14.19 15.82 -13.68
CA PRO A 65 -14.53 15.92 -15.10
C PRO A 65 -15.16 14.60 -15.57
N LYS A 66 -16.17 14.68 -16.43
CA LYS A 66 -16.85 13.50 -17.04
C LYS A 66 -16.01 12.86 -18.15
N ILE A 67 -14.75 12.57 -17.85
CA ILE A 67 -13.80 11.92 -18.74
C ILE A 67 -13.76 10.45 -18.38
N HIS A 68 -13.93 9.56 -19.37
CA HIS A 68 -13.77 8.12 -19.16
C HIS A 68 -12.33 7.71 -19.42
N LYS A 69 -11.56 7.54 -18.34
CA LYS A 69 -10.17 7.06 -18.34
C LYS A 69 -9.98 6.13 -17.14
N PRO A 70 -10.48 4.89 -17.22
CA PRO A 70 -10.67 4.04 -16.06
C PRO A 70 -9.34 3.72 -15.37
N VAL A 71 -9.42 3.53 -14.05
CA VAL A 71 -8.31 3.08 -13.21
C VAL A 71 -8.76 2.01 -12.23
N CYS A 72 -7.89 1.07 -11.92
CA CYS A 72 -8.15 0.00 -10.97
C CYS A 72 -7.56 0.35 -9.60
N GLY A 73 -8.38 0.29 -8.55
CA GLY A 73 -7.94 0.43 -7.16
C GLY A 73 -7.44 -0.88 -6.56
N THR A 74 -6.71 -0.82 -5.44
CA THR A 74 -6.31 -2.00 -4.66
C THR A 74 -7.50 -2.73 -4.04
N ASP A 75 -8.67 -2.10 -4.00
CA ASP A 75 -9.95 -2.69 -3.59
C ASP A 75 -10.63 -3.51 -4.71
N GLY A 76 -10.00 -3.62 -5.89
CA GLY A 76 -10.54 -4.35 -7.04
C GLY A 76 -11.69 -3.64 -7.74
N LYS A 77 -11.95 -2.36 -7.43
CA LYS A 77 -12.98 -1.56 -8.10
C LYS A 77 -12.38 -0.72 -9.22
N THR A 78 -13.15 -0.63 -10.31
CA THR A 78 -12.85 0.30 -11.41
C THR A 78 -13.46 1.66 -11.10
N TYR A 79 -12.65 2.71 -11.22
CA TYR A 79 -13.05 4.11 -11.09
C TYR A 79 -13.04 4.77 -12.47
N GLN A 80 -13.99 5.65 -12.76
CA GLN A 80 -14.16 6.19 -14.13
C GLN A 80 -12.95 7.00 -14.60
N ASN A 81 -12.29 7.68 -13.67
CA ASN A 81 -11.08 8.45 -13.91
C ASN A 81 -10.28 8.65 -12.63
N ARG A 82 -9.07 9.22 -12.78
CA ARG A 82 -8.15 9.52 -11.68
C ARG A 82 -8.77 10.44 -10.63
N CYS A 83 -9.58 11.41 -11.03
CA CYS A 83 -10.23 12.33 -10.09
C CYS A 83 -11.23 11.59 -9.18
N GLU A 84 -12.12 10.77 -9.75
CA GLU A 84 -13.11 10.01 -8.97
C GLU A 84 -12.44 8.98 -8.05
N PHE A 85 -11.34 8.36 -8.51
CA PHE A 85 -10.49 7.52 -7.67
C PHE A 85 -9.93 8.31 -6.49
N CYS A 86 -9.29 9.45 -6.73
CA CYS A 86 -8.69 10.27 -5.68
C CYS A 86 -9.72 10.84 -4.71
N GLN A 87 -10.88 11.27 -5.21
CA GLN A 87 -12.01 11.69 -4.39
C GLN A 87 -12.41 10.59 -3.40
N THR A 88 -12.67 9.39 -3.93
CA THR A 88 -13.07 8.25 -3.10
C THR A 88 -11.97 7.85 -2.11
N ALA A 89 -10.71 7.92 -2.53
CA ALA A 89 -9.56 7.54 -1.70
C ALA A 89 -9.31 8.55 -0.56
N MET A 90 -9.58 9.84 -0.78
CA MET A 90 -9.54 10.86 0.27
C MET A 90 -10.70 10.70 1.26
N GLU A 91 -11.90 10.35 0.79
CA GLU A 91 -13.08 10.13 1.65
C GLU A 91 -12.96 8.87 2.54
N ARG A 92 -12.32 7.80 2.05
CA ARG A 92 -12.22 6.50 2.75
C ARG A 92 -11.04 6.38 3.72
N SER A 93 -10.46 7.50 4.14
CA SER A 93 -9.18 7.64 4.84
C SER A 93 -7.97 7.42 3.92
N VAL A 94 -7.09 8.44 3.90
CA VAL A 94 -5.82 8.46 3.18
C VAL A 94 -5.03 7.17 3.47
N GLY A 95 -4.62 6.46 2.42
CA GLY A 95 -3.81 5.24 2.51
C GLY A 95 -4.58 3.92 2.57
N LYS A 96 -5.91 3.91 2.72
CA LYS A 96 -6.69 2.65 2.68
C LYS A 96 -7.01 2.18 1.26
N LEU A 97 -7.14 3.12 0.33
CA LEU A 97 -7.36 2.86 -1.10
C LEU A 97 -6.13 3.27 -1.88
N GLY A 98 -5.43 2.29 -2.44
CA GLY A 98 -4.24 2.48 -3.27
C GLY A 98 -4.57 2.36 -4.76
N PHE A 99 -3.72 2.97 -5.60
CA PHE A 99 -3.77 2.78 -7.05
C PHE A 99 -3.12 1.43 -7.42
N LYS A 100 -3.78 0.63 -8.27
CA LYS A 100 -3.26 -0.67 -8.74
C LYS A 100 -2.66 -0.56 -10.14
N HIS A 101 -3.44 -0.15 -11.14
CA HIS A 101 -3.00 0.09 -12.51
C HIS A 101 -4.01 0.94 -13.30
N GLU A 102 -3.58 1.44 -14.47
CA GLU A 102 -4.49 2.09 -15.42
C GLU A 102 -5.39 1.06 -16.12
N GLY A 103 -6.58 1.48 -16.56
CA GLY A 103 -7.59 0.59 -17.13
C GLY A 103 -8.59 0.07 -16.10
N LYS A 104 -9.51 -0.76 -16.56
CA LYS A 104 -10.48 -1.43 -15.68
C LYS A 104 -9.78 -2.54 -14.87
N CYS A 105 -10.26 -2.80 -13.67
CA CYS A 105 -10.13 -4.12 -13.06
C CYS A 105 -10.94 -5.12 -13.89
#